data_AF-A0A9D7UR24-F1
#
_entry.id   AF-A0A9D7UR24-F1
#
_cell.length_a   1.000
_cell.length_b   1.000
_cell.length_c   1.000
_cell.angle_alpha   90.00
_cell.angle_beta   90.00
_cell.angle_gamma   90.00
#
_symmetry.space_group_name_H-M   'P 1'
#
loop_
_entity.id
_entity.type
_entity.pdbx_description
1 polymer ?
#
loop_
_entity_poly.entity_id
_entity_poly.type
_entity_poly.pdbx_seq_one_letter_code
_entity_poly.pdbx_strand_id
1 'polypeptide(L)'
;MSGSGLQKRDLLKVLMFAPLAAPAFAQDQRLFGIKVPKQLMEFIPAKPLNIAMTVEAVIRMESEADKKGLPESPLQRNKGKRITATEGSIYQLVLPRLVALIDRSEQHDLGLADEAGSVLAELHASQHGLPDALLNLSIDISSFAPGAPLAFGLFGTSQGAVLPGPVLDISDNKQQPSGDDPPLSKAKDFGTLRPEYARLFKTAIIRPDYTDTADWHREMMLKSKPRYRSVSDDTGVPWYFIAVCHALEASFNFRAHLHNGDFPLSARTRQVPAGRPTKWLPPSDWESSARDALRLLGFTGQNDWSLERTLYRIEAYNGFGYRPHGIASPYLWSFSNHYMRGKYVADGKWSATAKSQQCGAAVMLKLLTDAGEIDWPDA
;
A
#
# COMPACT_ATOMS: atom_id res chain seq x y z
N MET A 1 -18.05 28.00 8.40
CA MET A 1 -17.52 28.54 7.13
C MET A 1 -16.81 27.41 6.42
N SER A 2 -17.27 27.02 5.22
CA SER A 2 -16.82 25.81 4.54
C SER A 2 -15.42 26.00 3.94
N GLY A 3 -14.39 25.55 4.65
CA GLY A 3 -13.05 25.40 4.09
C GLY A 3 -13.03 24.26 3.10
N SER A 4 -13.20 24.56 1.82
CA SER A 4 -12.93 23.64 0.70
C SER A 4 -11.44 23.32 0.67
N GLY A 5 -11.01 22.28 1.39
CA GLY A 5 -9.64 21.76 1.26
C GLY A 5 -9.39 21.28 -0.17
N LEU A 6 -8.24 21.67 -0.76
CA LEU A 6 -7.85 21.23 -2.09
C LEU A 6 -7.70 19.70 -2.14
N GLN A 7 -8.42 19.03 -3.04
CA GLN A 7 -8.26 17.59 -3.24
C GLN A 7 -7.01 17.32 -4.09
N LYS A 8 -6.31 16.20 -3.89
CA LYS A 8 -5.17 15.77 -4.73
C LYS A 8 -5.52 15.77 -6.23
N ARG A 9 -6.79 15.55 -6.57
CA ARG A 9 -7.32 15.56 -7.94
C ARG A 9 -7.62 16.95 -8.50
N ASP A 10 -7.81 17.98 -7.66
CA ASP A 10 -7.96 19.36 -8.14
C ASP A 10 -6.63 19.93 -8.63
N LEU A 11 -5.50 19.42 -8.10
CA LEU A 11 -4.15 19.69 -8.61
C LEU A 11 -3.88 19.04 -9.98
N LEU A 12 -4.68 18.05 -10.41
CA LEU A 12 -4.53 17.37 -11.71
C LEU A 12 -5.14 18.15 -12.89
N LYS A 13 -5.76 19.32 -12.68
CA LYS A 13 -6.41 20.09 -13.77
C LYS A 13 -5.49 20.98 -14.60
N VAL A 14 -4.18 21.00 -14.35
CA VAL A 14 -3.21 21.76 -15.15
C VAL A 14 -1.95 20.93 -15.39
N LEU A 15 -1.86 20.27 -16.55
CA LEU A 15 -0.67 20.16 -17.42
C LEU A 15 -0.92 19.13 -18.53
N MET A 16 -0.82 19.60 -19.78
CA MET A 16 -0.94 18.79 -20.98
C MET A 16 0.31 17.93 -21.23
N PHE A 17 0.05 16.72 -21.72
CA PHE A 17 0.87 15.80 -22.51
C PHE A 17 2.37 16.10 -22.69
N ALA A 18 3.20 15.20 -22.14
CA ALA A 18 4.47 14.82 -22.74
C ALA A 18 4.49 13.29 -22.96
N PRO A 19 4.99 12.78 -24.10
CA PRO A 19 5.01 11.35 -24.37
C PRO A 19 6.02 10.65 -23.45
N LEU A 20 5.58 9.57 -22.81
CA LEU A 20 6.45 8.64 -22.09
C LEU A 20 7.41 7.98 -23.09
N ALA A 21 8.70 8.30 -23.00
CA ALA A 21 9.72 7.51 -23.65
C ALA A 21 9.72 6.10 -23.05
N ALA A 22 9.58 5.08 -23.90
CA ALA A 22 9.73 3.69 -23.49
C ALA A 22 11.18 3.46 -22.98
N PRO A 23 11.39 2.68 -21.91
CA PRO A 23 12.73 2.35 -21.49
C PRO A 23 13.38 1.46 -22.55
N ALA A 24 14.59 1.83 -22.97
CA ALA A 24 15.44 1.00 -23.79
C ALA A 24 15.85 -0.24 -22.97
N PHE A 25 15.20 -1.38 -23.21
CA PHE A 25 15.60 -2.67 -22.65
C PHE A 25 16.88 -3.16 -23.34
N ALA A 26 18.04 -2.89 -22.71
CA ALA A 26 19.34 -3.36 -23.18
C ALA A 26 20.11 -4.02 -22.03
N GLN A 27 19.98 -5.35 -21.89
CA GLN A 27 20.99 -6.35 -21.49
C GLN A 27 20.32 -7.65 -21.02
N ASP A 28 21.01 -8.79 -21.17
CA ASP A 28 20.59 -10.11 -20.64
C ASP A 28 20.43 -10.03 -19.11
N GLN A 29 19.20 -10.16 -18.62
CA GLN A 29 18.92 -10.17 -17.18
C GLN A 29 19.01 -11.59 -16.61
N ARG A 30 19.61 -11.71 -15.42
CA ARG A 30 19.57 -12.95 -14.65
C ARG A 30 18.37 -12.90 -13.73
N LEU A 31 17.56 -13.96 -13.75
CA LEU A 31 16.46 -14.15 -12.80
C LEU A 31 16.80 -15.39 -11.97
N PHE A 32 16.94 -15.22 -10.65
CA PHE A 32 17.37 -16.28 -9.71
C PHE A 32 18.68 -16.97 -10.11
N GLY A 33 19.64 -16.21 -10.62
CA GLY A 33 20.94 -16.73 -11.07
C GLY A 33 20.91 -17.49 -12.41
N ILE A 34 19.74 -17.65 -13.04
CA ILE A 34 19.57 -18.29 -14.35
C ILE A 34 19.55 -17.20 -15.43
N LYS A 35 20.35 -17.39 -16.50
CA LYS A 35 20.24 -16.53 -17.70
C LYS A 35 18.95 -16.88 -18.42
N VAL A 36 17.98 -15.96 -18.40
CA VAL A 36 16.74 -16.13 -19.16
C VAL A 36 16.98 -15.58 -20.58
N PRO A 37 16.83 -16.39 -21.64
CA PRO A 37 16.98 -15.90 -23.01
C PRO A 37 16.01 -14.75 -23.29
N LYS A 38 16.48 -13.72 -24.00
CA LYS A 38 15.69 -12.51 -24.33
C LYS A 38 14.29 -12.84 -24.90
N GLN A 39 14.21 -13.86 -25.75
CA GLN A 39 12.95 -14.30 -26.35
C GLN A 39 11.95 -14.81 -25.31
N LEU A 40 12.40 -15.48 -24.25
CA LEU A 40 11.55 -15.98 -23.16
C LEU A 40 11.04 -14.85 -22.25
N MET A 41 11.82 -13.78 -22.07
CA MET A 41 11.41 -12.60 -21.31
C MET A 41 10.23 -11.86 -21.96
N GLU A 42 10.14 -11.90 -23.30
CA GLU A 42 9.04 -11.27 -24.06
C GLU A 42 7.69 -12.02 -23.87
N PHE A 43 7.71 -13.29 -23.48
CA PHE A 43 6.51 -14.10 -23.23
C PHE A 43 6.05 -14.08 -21.77
N ILE A 44 6.87 -13.55 -20.85
CA ILE A 44 6.46 -13.35 -19.46
C ILE A 44 5.80 -11.98 -19.37
N PRO A 45 4.53 -11.88 -18.93
CA PRO A 45 3.92 -10.58 -18.71
C PRO A 45 4.76 -9.76 -17.73
N ALA A 46 5.00 -8.48 -18.02
CA ALA A 46 5.96 -7.64 -17.28
C ALA A 46 5.74 -7.60 -15.75
N LYS A 47 4.49 -7.76 -15.30
CA LYS A 47 4.13 -7.69 -13.88
C LYS A 47 4.54 -8.92 -13.05
N PRO A 48 4.29 -10.17 -13.50
CA PRO A 48 4.88 -11.38 -12.90
C PRO A 48 6.41 -11.35 -12.82
N LEU A 49 7.08 -10.81 -13.83
CA LEU A 49 8.53 -10.68 -13.82
C LEU A 49 8.99 -9.71 -12.71
N ASN A 50 8.33 -8.57 -12.56
CA ASN A 50 8.64 -7.61 -11.48
C ASN A 50 8.46 -8.21 -10.08
N ILE A 51 7.44 -9.04 -9.87
CA ILE A 51 7.22 -9.73 -8.60
C ILE A 51 8.38 -10.69 -8.29
N ALA A 52 8.77 -11.51 -9.26
CA ALA A 52 9.87 -12.45 -9.10
C ALA A 52 11.19 -11.73 -8.77
N MET A 53 11.50 -10.65 -9.48
CA MET A 53 12.68 -9.81 -9.22
C MET A 53 12.62 -9.16 -7.83
N THR A 54 11.44 -8.69 -7.40
CA THR A 54 11.23 -8.09 -6.07
C THR A 54 11.53 -9.11 -4.97
N VAL A 55 11.03 -10.33 -5.12
CA VAL A 55 11.26 -11.40 -4.15
C VAL A 55 12.73 -11.79 -4.11
N GLU A 56 13.40 -11.90 -5.25
CA GLU A 56 14.84 -12.16 -5.32
C GLU A 56 15.65 -11.05 -4.62
N ALA A 57 15.28 -9.80 -4.85
CA ALA A 57 15.93 -8.65 -4.21
C ALA A 57 15.80 -8.72 -2.68
N VAL A 58 14.60 -9.02 -2.15
CA VAL A 58 14.40 -9.18 -0.70
C VAL A 58 15.31 -10.27 -0.12
N ILE A 59 15.35 -11.45 -0.76
CA ILE A 59 16.14 -12.58 -0.26
C ILE A 59 17.64 -12.25 -0.28
N ARG A 60 18.12 -11.62 -1.35
CA ARG A 60 19.51 -11.14 -1.45
C ARG A 60 19.83 -10.16 -0.32
N MET A 61 19.00 -9.13 -0.14
CA MET A 61 19.21 -8.09 0.86
C MET A 61 19.16 -8.63 2.29
N GLU A 62 18.27 -9.58 2.58
CA GLU A 62 18.26 -10.26 3.89
C GLU A 62 19.54 -11.07 4.12
N SER A 63 20.01 -11.81 3.11
CA SER A 63 21.26 -12.54 3.23
C SER A 63 22.45 -11.61 3.46
N GLU A 64 22.45 -10.46 2.79
CA GLU A 64 23.49 -9.44 2.96
C GLU A 64 23.45 -8.79 4.34
N ALA A 65 22.25 -8.42 4.83
CA ALA A 65 22.05 -7.88 6.18
C ALA A 65 22.55 -8.87 7.25
N ASP A 66 22.22 -10.16 7.08
CA ASP A 66 22.62 -11.21 8.01
C ASP A 66 24.15 -11.43 7.98
N LYS A 67 24.77 -11.43 6.79
CA LYS A 67 26.24 -11.53 6.65
C LYS A 67 26.97 -10.34 7.28
N LYS A 68 26.37 -9.16 7.23
CA LYS A 68 26.90 -7.93 7.85
C LYS A 68 26.63 -7.86 9.36
N GLY A 69 25.87 -8.80 9.92
CA GLY A 69 25.52 -8.81 11.34
C GLY A 69 24.62 -7.65 11.76
N LEU A 70 23.78 -7.14 10.84
CA LEU A 70 22.86 -6.05 11.14
C LEU A 70 21.83 -6.49 12.19
N PRO A 71 21.44 -5.60 13.14
CA PRO A 71 20.47 -5.95 14.17
C PRO A 71 19.16 -6.43 13.55
N GLU A 72 18.44 -7.31 14.23
CA GLU A 72 17.10 -7.73 13.79
C GLU A 72 16.09 -6.60 14.04
N SER A 73 15.06 -6.51 13.19
CA SER A 73 14.00 -5.52 13.38
C SER A 73 12.88 -6.10 14.24
N PRO A 74 12.31 -5.36 15.20
CA PRO A 74 11.09 -5.79 15.89
C PRO A 74 9.89 -5.92 14.94
N LEU A 75 9.98 -5.38 13.72
CA LEU A 75 8.96 -5.43 12.68
C LEU A 75 9.11 -6.63 11.75
N GLN A 76 10.14 -7.44 11.98
CA GLN A 76 10.47 -8.56 11.13
C GLN A 76 9.40 -9.64 11.24
N ARG A 77 8.66 -9.81 10.15
CA ARG A 77 7.65 -10.85 10.01
C ARG A 77 7.99 -11.74 8.84
N ASN A 78 7.65 -13.02 8.98
CA ASN A 78 7.71 -13.98 7.89
C ASN A 78 9.11 -14.15 7.25
N LYS A 79 10.21 -13.84 7.98
CA LYS A 79 11.58 -14.14 7.56
C LYS A 79 11.68 -15.64 7.22
N GLY A 80 12.22 -15.97 6.06
CA GLY A 80 12.37 -17.36 5.63
C GLY A 80 11.07 -18.12 5.29
N LYS A 81 9.88 -17.54 5.48
CA LYS A 81 8.64 -18.15 4.99
C LYS A 81 8.63 -18.13 3.45
N ARG A 82 8.14 -19.22 2.87
CA ARG A 82 7.99 -19.36 1.41
C ARG A 82 6.99 -18.34 0.89
N ILE A 83 7.31 -17.68 -0.23
CA ILE A 83 6.42 -16.74 -0.91
C ILE A 83 5.74 -17.47 -2.06
N THR A 84 4.54 -17.99 -1.81
CA THR A 84 3.67 -18.46 -2.89
C THR A 84 2.93 -17.25 -3.45
N ALA A 85 3.19 -16.86 -4.71
CA ALA A 85 2.61 -15.66 -5.33
C ALA A 85 1.13 -15.86 -5.70
N THR A 86 0.22 -15.61 -4.77
CA THR A 86 -1.21 -15.43 -5.05
C THR A 86 -1.55 -13.94 -5.11
N GLU A 87 -2.73 -13.57 -5.63
CA GLU A 87 -3.16 -12.18 -5.85
C GLU A 87 -2.98 -11.27 -4.63
N GLY A 88 -3.10 -11.82 -3.41
CA GLY A 88 -2.96 -11.06 -2.16
C GLY A 88 -1.72 -11.35 -1.32
N SER A 89 -1.01 -12.45 -1.54
CA SER A 89 0.08 -12.86 -0.62
C SER A 89 1.35 -12.02 -0.78
N ILE A 90 1.64 -11.52 -1.98
CA ILE A 90 2.92 -10.84 -2.24
C ILE A 90 3.04 -9.57 -1.40
N TYR A 91 2.01 -8.72 -1.37
CA TYR A 91 2.04 -7.50 -0.57
C TYR A 91 2.09 -7.83 0.93
N GLN A 92 1.34 -8.82 1.38
CA GLN A 92 1.32 -9.24 2.79
C GLN A 92 2.65 -9.85 3.26
N LEU A 93 3.46 -10.41 2.34
CA LEU A 93 4.73 -11.06 2.67
C LEU A 93 5.95 -10.18 2.41
N VAL A 94 5.98 -9.47 1.27
CA VAL A 94 7.14 -8.72 0.80
C VAL A 94 7.25 -7.36 1.48
N LEU A 95 6.12 -6.64 1.62
CA LEU A 95 6.12 -5.29 2.17
C LEU A 95 6.67 -5.24 3.61
N PRO A 96 6.23 -6.11 4.56
CA PRO A 96 6.81 -6.14 5.90
C PRO A 96 8.31 -6.42 5.93
N ARG A 97 8.80 -7.27 5.01
CA ARG A 97 10.22 -7.64 4.94
C ARG A 97 11.09 -6.51 4.41
N LEU A 98 10.63 -5.78 3.39
CA LEU A 98 11.32 -4.59 2.89
C LEU A 98 11.39 -3.49 3.95
N VAL A 99 10.30 -3.24 4.67
CA VAL A 99 10.29 -2.25 5.76
C VAL A 99 11.21 -2.68 6.90
N ALA A 100 11.22 -3.96 7.28
CA ALA A 100 12.17 -4.48 8.24
C ALA A 100 13.62 -4.31 7.75
N LEU A 101 13.92 -4.58 6.48
CA LEU A 101 15.27 -4.35 5.92
C LEU A 101 15.71 -2.90 6.02
N ILE A 102 14.84 -1.94 5.69
CA ILE A 102 15.12 -0.50 5.84
C ILE A 102 15.45 -0.20 7.31
N ASP A 103 14.60 -0.65 8.23
CA ASP A 103 14.79 -0.42 9.67
C ASP A 103 16.12 -0.99 10.22
N ARG A 104 16.50 -2.20 9.79
CA ARG A 104 17.76 -2.86 10.19
C ARG A 104 19.00 -2.13 9.67
N SER A 105 18.88 -1.46 8.53
CA SER A 105 20.00 -0.91 7.78
C SER A 105 20.12 0.60 7.88
N GLU A 106 19.06 1.34 8.22
CA GLU A 106 19.05 2.81 8.18
C GLU A 106 20.18 3.47 9.01
N GLN A 107 20.59 2.86 10.11
CA GLN A 107 21.67 3.38 10.97
C GLN A 107 23.05 2.74 10.71
N HIS A 108 23.13 1.67 9.93
CA HIS A 108 24.32 0.83 9.80
C HIS A 108 24.83 0.67 8.38
N ASP A 109 23.93 0.72 7.40
CA ASP A 109 24.19 0.55 5.97
C ASP A 109 23.17 1.32 5.13
N LEU A 110 23.47 2.59 4.87
CA LEU A 110 22.60 3.47 4.08
C LEU A 110 22.38 2.95 2.66
N GLY A 111 23.35 2.23 2.08
CA GLY A 111 23.23 1.69 0.72
C GLY A 111 22.17 0.59 0.67
N LEU A 112 22.20 -0.33 1.64
CA LEU A 112 21.18 -1.37 1.76
C LEU A 112 19.79 -0.79 2.08
N ALA A 113 19.73 0.25 2.91
CA ALA A 113 18.49 0.96 3.21
C ALA A 113 17.89 1.64 1.97
N ASP A 114 18.74 2.23 1.13
CA ASP A 114 18.33 2.85 -0.13
C ASP A 114 17.87 1.83 -1.17
N GLU A 115 18.55 0.69 -1.27
CA GLU A 115 18.13 -0.39 -2.15
C GLU A 115 16.75 -0.94 -1.74
N ALA A 116 16.57 -1.26 -0.45
CA ALA A 116 15.29 -1.71 0.07
C ALA A 116 14.18 -0.66 -0.08
N GLY A 117 14.51 0.62 0.14
CA GLY A 117 13.62 1.76 -0.06
C GLY A 117 13.17 1.91 -1.51
N SER A 118 14.09 1.72 -2.46
CA SER A 118 13.79 1.77 -3.90
C SER A 118 12.84 0.65 -4.32
N VAL A 119 13.11 -0.59 -3.88
CA VAL A 119 12.25 -1.75 -4.18
C VAL A 119 10.86 -1.57 -3.54
N LEU A 120 10.79 -1.02 -2.33
CA LEU A 120 9.52 -0.73 -1.66
C LEU A 120 8.70 0.33 -2.41
N ALA A 121 9.34 1.39 -2.91
CA ALA A 121 8.68 2.43 -3.71
C ALA A 121 8.15 1.87 -5.04
N GLU A 122 8.91 0.99 -5.70
CA GLU A 122 8.45 0.32 -6.93
C GLU A 122 7.26 -0.62 -6.68
N LEU A 123 7.33 -1.43 -5.61
CA LEU A 123 6.23 -2.29 -5.20
C LEU A 123 4.97 -1.46 -4.95
N HIS A 124 5.10 -0.35 -4.22
CA HIS A 124 4.01 0.58 -3.95
C HIS A 124 3.39 1.16 -5.23
N ALA A 125 4.21 1.67 -6.16
CA ALA A 125 3.72 2.23 -7.43
C ALA A 125 3.00 1.18 -8.30
N SER A 126 3.43 -0.09 -8.24
CA SER A 126 2.85 -1.18 -9.01
C SER A 126 1.47 -1.64 -8.50
N GLN A 127 1.09 -1.23 -7.29
CA GLN A 127 -0.14 -1.67 -6.63
C GLN A 127 -1.42 -1.28 -7.36
N HIS A 128 -1.40 -0.17 -8.10
CA HIS A 128 -2.54 0.24 -8.91
C HIS A 128 -2.77 -0.71 -10.09
N GLY A 129 -1.73 -1.38 -10.61
CA GLY A 129 -1.79 -2.07 -11.90
C GLY A 129 -2.09 -3.57 -11.92
N LEU A 130 -2.26 -4.30 -10.81
CA LEU A 130 -2.28 -5.78 -10.86
C LEU A 130 -3.41 -6.34 -11.77
N PRO A 131 -3.09 -7.12 -12.83
CA PRO A 131 -4.05 -7.88 -13.61
C PRO A 131 -4.32 -9.24 -12.95
N ASP A 132 -5.54 -9.74 -13.14
CA ASP A 132 -6.00 -11.06 -12.70
C ASP A 132 -5.12 -12.23 -13.22
N ALA A 133 -4.29 -12.02 -14.23
CA ALA A 133 -3.42 -13.04 -14.85
C ALA A 133 -2.31 -13.62 -13.94
N LEU A 134 -2.11 -13.06 -12.74
CA LEU A 134 -1.16 -13.55 -11.75
C LEU A 134 -1.72 -14.65 -10.83
N LEU A 135 -3.00 -14.96 -10.94
CA LEU A 135 -3.74 -15.77 -9.96
C LEU A 135 -3.21 -17.20 -9.74
N ASN A 136 -2.35 -17.74 -10.61
CA ASN A 136 -1.97 -19.16 -10.61
C ASN A 136 -0.44 -19.45 -10.64
N LEU A 137 0.43 -18.47 -10.38
CA LEU A 137 1.88 -18.69 -10.38
C LEU A 137 2.39 -19.08 -8.99
N SER A 138 2.50 -20.39 -8.73
CA SER A 138 3.20 -20.91 -7.56
C SER A 138 4.71 -20.82 -7.76
N ILE A 139 5.36 -19.84 -7.13
CA ILE A 139 6.83 -19.77 -7.06
C ILE A 139 7.27 -20.51 -5.79
N ASP A 140 7.92 -21.68 -5.94
CA ASP A 140 8.54 -22.39 -4.82
C ASP A 140 10.01 -21.99 -4.71
N ILE A 141 10.35 -21.34 -3.60
CA ILE A 141 11.68 -20.80 -3.33
C ILE A 141 12.27 -21.52 -2.12
N SER A 142 12.31 -22.86 -2.16
CA SER A 142 12.93 -23.65 -1.09
C SER A 142 14.34 -24.11 -1.48
N SER A 143 15.30 -23.79 -0.61
CA SER A 143 16.72 -24.15 -0.61
C SER A 143 17.61 -23.46 -1.65
N PHE A 144 17.98 -22.20 -1.38
CA PHE A 144 19.09 -21.57 -2.07
C PHE A 144 20.43 -22.09 -1.54
N ALA A 145 20.94 -23.14 -2.20
CA ALA A 145 22.37 -23.24 -2.44
C ALA A 145 22.70 -22.41 -3.70
N PRO A 146 23.81 -21.67 -3.76
CA PRO A 146 24.19 -20.98 -4.99
C PRO A 146 24.35 -22.00 -6.14
N GLY A 147 23.48 -21.93 -7.15
CA GLY A 147 23.57 -22.74 -8.38
C GLY A 147 22.48 -23.79 -8.63
N ALA A 148 21.45 -23.90 -7.78
CA ALA A 148 20.33 -24.82 -8.04
C ALA A 148 19.29 -24.22 -9.01
N PRO A 149 18.77 -24.98 -10.00
CA PRO A 149 17.74 -24.51 -10.93
C PRO A 149 16.38 -24.38 -10.25
N LEU A 150 15.61 -23.36 -10.62
CA LEU A 150 14.22 -23.19 -10.18
C LEU A 150 13.27 -24.14 -10.91
N ALA A 151 12.30 -24.66 -10.16
CA ALA A 151 11.13 -25.31 -10.73
C ALA A 151 10.01 -24.26 -10.92
N PHE A 152 9.75 -23.87 -12.17
CA PHE A 152 8.54 -23.13 -12.53
C PHE A 152 7.44 -24.14 -12.88
N GLY A 153 6.41 -24.24 -12.03
CA GLY A 153 5.22 -25.02 -12.34
C GLY A 153 4.25 -24.21 -13.20
N LEU A 154 4.41 -24.24 -14.52
CA LEU A 154 3.32 -23.88 -15.43
C LEU A 154 2.41 -25.10 -15.55
N PHE A 155 1.22 -25.07 -14.95
CA PHE A 155 0.20 -26.07 -15.30
C PHE A 155 -0.23 -25.81 -16.75
N GLY A 156 0.43 -26.53 -17.67
CA GLY A 156 0.04 -26.63 -19.07
C GLY A 156 -1.29 -27.38 -19.16
N THR A 157 -2.27 -26.76 -19.79
CA THR A 157 -3.52 -27.41 -20.17
C THR A 157 -3.24 -28.42 -21.28
N SER A 158 -3.20 -29.73 -20.97
CA SER A 158 -3.54 -30.77 -21.95
C SER A 158 -3.90 -32.11 -21.30
N GLN A 159 -5.14 -32.53 -21.60
CA GLN A 159 -5.72 -33.87 -21.63
C GLN A 159 -6.04 -34.62 -20.33
N GLY A 160 -7.36 -34.79 -20.12
CA GLY A 160 -7.96 -36.07 -19.74
C GLY A 160 -7.84 -36.47 -18.27
N ALA A 161 -8.53 -35.77 -17.37
CA ALA A 161 -8.79 -36.28 -16.03
C ALA A 161 -10.29 -36.17 -15.71
N VAL A 162 -10.84 -37.32 -15.33
CA VAL A 162 -12.23 -37.57 -14.94
C VAL A 162 -12.67 -36.59 -13.86
N LEU A 163 -13.86 -36.02 -14.02
CA LEU A 163 -14.53 -35.18 -13.02
C LEU A 163 -14.62 -35.93 -11.67
N PRO A 164 -14.02 -35.45 -10.58
CA PRO A 164 -14.49 -35.81 -9.27
C PRO A 164 -15.84 -35.10 -9.04
N GLY A 165 -16.81 -35.84 -8.52
CA GLY A 165 -18.14 -35.35 -8.17
C GLY A 165 -18.10 -34.18 -7.17
N PRO A 166 -19.28 -33.60 -6.83
CA PRO A 166 -19.37 -32.31 -6.16
C PRO A 166 -18.66 -32.40 -4.80
N VAL A 167 -17.50 -31.75 -4.72
CA VAL A 167 -16.88 -31.45 -3.44
C VAL A 167 -17.75 -30.41 -2.77
N LEU A 168 -18.19 -30.76 -1.56
CA LEU A 168 -19.07 -29.97 -0.70
C LEU A 168 -18.62 -28.51 -0.67
N ASP A 169 -19.58 -27.66 -1.01
CA ASP A 169 -19.56 -26.20 -0.91
C ASP A 169 -19.10 -25.79 0.49
N ILE A 170 -17.80 -25.46 0.65
CA ILE A 170 -17.33 -24.73 1.82
C ILE A 170 -17.87 -23.34 1.63
N SER A 171 -18.97 -23.09 2.34
CA SER A 171 -19.75 -21.88 2.32
C SER A 171 -18.86 -20.65 2.22
N ASP A 172 -18.88 -20.02 1.04
CA ASP A 172 -18.69 -18.58 0.92
C ASP A 172 -19.52 -17.97 2.05
N ASN A 173 -18.86 -17.43 3.06
CA ASN A 173 -19.54 -16.71 4.13
C ASN A 173 -20.09 -15.42 3.51
N LYS A 174 -21.21 -15.55 2.80
CA LYS A 174 -22.11 -14.47 2.44
C LYS A 174 -22.74 -13.97 3.73
N GLN A 175 -21.97 -13.24 4.52
CA GLN A 175 -22.56 -12.12 5.23
C GLN A 175 -22.80 -11.02 4.20
N GLN A 176 -23.84 -11.25 3.39
CA GLN A 176 -24.59 -10.19 2.76
C GLN A 176 -25.01 -9.26 3.90
N PRO A 177 -24.78 -7.93 3.80
CA PRO A 177 -25.29 -7.01 4.81
C PRO A 177 -26.78 -7.29 4.98
N SER A 178 -27.22 -7.43 6.23
CA SER A 178 -28.64 -7.51 6.57
C SER A 178 -29.40 -6.50 5.73
N GLY A 179 -30.49 -6.92 5.07
CA GLY A 179 -31.23 -6.13 4.07
C GLY A 179 -31.84 -4.80 4.54
N ASP A 180 -31.50 -4.35 5.75
CA ASP A 180 -31.94 -3.12 6.39
C ASP A 180 -30.88 -2.00 6.36
N ASP A 181 -29.65 -2.28 5.89
CA ASP A 181 -28.60 -1.26 5.81
C ASP A 181 -28.86 -0.28 4.64
N PRO A 182 -28.83 1.05 4.88
CA PRO A 182 -29.04 2.02 3.82
C PRO A 182 -27.95 1.91 2.74
N PRO A 183 -28.30 2.11 1.46
CA PRO A 183 -27.34 2.07 0.37
C PRO A 183 -26.27 3.15 0.55
N LEU A 184 -25.06 2.89 0.04
CA LEU A 184 -23.98 3.86 0.08
C LEU A 184 -24.33 5.12 -0.72
N SER A 185 -24.11 6.27 -0.09
CA SER A 185 -24.38 7.57 -0.67
C SER A 185 -23.41 7.90 -1.81
N LYS A 186 -23.96 8.47 -2.88
CA LYS A 186 -23.18 9.03 -3.99
C LYS A 186 -22.76 10.49 -3.74
N ALA A 187 -23.14 11.06 -2.59
CA ALA A 187 -22.81 12.42 -2.21
C ALA A 187 -21.31 12.59 -1.92
N LYS A 188 -20.90 13.86 -1.80
CA LYS A 188 -19.51 14.25 -1.51
C LYS A 188 -19.40 15.26 -0.37
N ASP A 189 -20.53 15.79 0.11
CA ASP A 189 -20.56 16.69 1.24
C ASP A 189 -20.50 15.91 2.55
N PHE A 190 -19.87 16.51 3.55
CA PHE A 190 -19.71 15.87 4.85
C PHE A 190 -21.04 15.61 5.57
N GLY A 191 -22.00 16.54 5.48
CA GLY A 191 -23.26 16.43 6.22
C GLY A 191 -24.02 15.14 5.88
N THR A 192 -24.09 14.82 4.60
CA THR A 192 -24.71 13.59 4.10
C THR A 192 -23.89 12.34 4.45
N LEU A 193 -22.55 12.42 4.35
CA LEU A 193 -21.67 11.26 4.55
C LEU A 193 -21.40 10.93 6.02
N ARG A 194 -21.54 11.89 6.94
CA ARG A 194 -21.28 11.72 8.38
C ARG A 194 -21.96 10.48 8.97
N PRO A 195 -23.30 10.30 8.90
CA PRO A 195 -23.95 9.12 9.50
C PRO A 195 -23.49 7.81 8.87
N GLU A 196 -23.14 7.83 7.58
CA GLU A 196 -22.62 6.65 6.89
C GLU A 196 -21.22 6.27 7.41
N TYR A 197 -20.31 7.23 7.57
CA TYR A 197 -18.98 6.96 8.14
C TYR A 197 -19.09 6.38 9.55
N ALA A 198 -19.92 6.98 10.41
CA ALA A 198 -20.13 6.49 11.78
C ALA A 198 -20.64 5.04 11.78
N ARG A 199 -21.64 4.75 10.94
CA ARG A 199 -22.20 3.39 10.80
C ARG A 199 -21.17 2.40 10.31
N LEU A 200 -20.49 2.69 9.19
CA LEU A 200 -19.51 1.78 8.60
C LEU A 200 -18.34 1.52 9.54
N PHE A 201 -17.85 2.53 10.25
CA PHE A 201 -16.75 2.36 11.21
C PHE A 201 -17.16 1.48 12.39
N LYS A 202 -18.37 1.69 12.92
CA LYS A 202 -18.92 0.90 14.02
C LYS A 202 -19.10 -0.57 13.64
N THR A 203 -19.54 -0.86 12.42
CA THR A 203 -19.83 -2.22 11.93
C THR A 203 -18.67 -2.84 11.15
N ALA A 204 -17.52 -2.17 11.08
CA ALA A 204 -16.35 -2.69 10.39
C ALA A 204 -15.79 -3.90 11.13
N ILE A 205 -15.71 -5.02 10.41
CA ILE A 205 -15.09 -6.26 10.84
C ILE A 205 -13.93 -6.52 9.90
N ILE A 206 -12.73 -6.68 10.47
CA ILE A 206 -11.52 -7.03 9.72
C ILE A 206 -11.65 -8.48 9.30
N ARG A 207 -11.44 -8.76 8.02
CA ARG A 207 -11.53 -10.13 7.50
C ARG A 207 -10.36 -10.97 8.02
N PRO A 208 -10.60 -12.23 8.44
CA PRO A 208 -9.56 -13.09 9.02
C PRO A 208 -8.29 -13.22 8.18
N ASP A 209 -8.42 -13.31 6.85
CA ASP A 209 -7.29 -13.43 5.92
C ASP A 209 -6.33 -12.24 5.93
N TYR A 210 -6.72 -11.12 6.56
CA TYR A 210 -5.96 -9.88 6.59
C TYR A 210 -5.56 -9.44 8.00
N THR A 211 -5.94 -10.18 9.05
CA THR A 211 -5.67 -9.82 10.45
C THR A 211 -4.18 -9.59 10.69
N ASP A 212 -3.33 -10.54 10.32
CA ASP A 212 -1.88 -10.42 10.49
C ASP A 212 -1.32 -9.15 9.82
N THR A 213 -1.76 -8.89 8.59
CA THR A 213 -1.29 -7.71 7.84
C THR A 213 -1.81 -6.42 8.45
N ALA A 214 -3.06 -6.38 8.89
CA ALA A 214 -3.65 -5.21 9.54
C ALA A 214 -2.98 -4.92 10.88
N ASP A 215 -2.70 -5.95 11.69
CA ASP A 215 -1.95 -5.83 12.95
C ASP A 215 -0.51 -5.33 12.73
N TRP A 216 0.14 -5.76 11.64
CA TRP A 216 1.44 -5.22 11.27
C TRP A 216 1.38 -3.72 11.00
N HIS A 217 0.33 -3.22 10.31
CA HIS A 217 0.15 -1.78 10.12
C HIS A 217 -0.02 -1.04 11.45
N ARG A 218 -0.80 -1.61 12.39
CA ARG A 218 -0.95 -1.04 13.75
C ARG A 218 0.41 -0.92 14.44
N GLU A 219 1.21 -1.99 14.45
CA GLU A 219 2.54 -2.01 15.06
C GLU A 219 3.48 -0.98 14.43
N MET A 220 3.47 -0.83 13.10
CA MET A 220 4.24 0.19 12.39
C MET A 220 3.87 1.60 12.83
N MET A 221 2.57 1.88 12.94
CA MET A 221 2.06 3.18 13.38
C MET A 221 2.47 3.48 14.82
N LEU A 222 2.38 2.49 15.72
CA LEU A 222 2.75 2.66 17.13
C LEU A 222 4.25 2.81 17.33
N LYS A 223 5.07 2.01 16.66
CA LYS A 223 6.53 2.14 16.69
C LYS A 223 6.98 3.53 16.25
N SER A 224 6.34 4.08 15.22
CA SER A 224 6.70 5.37 14.63
C SER A 224 5.93 6.56 15.21
N LYS A 225 5.06 6.31 16.20
CA LYS A 225 4.22 7.33 16.88
C LYS A 225 5.00 8.56 17.34
N PRO A 226 6.23 8.46 17.90
CA PRO A 226 7.00 9.64 18.27
C PRO A 226 7.32 10.57 17.07
N ARG A 227 7.65 10.02 15.90
CA ARG A 227 7.92 10.82 14.69
C ARG A 227 6.65 11.52 14.18
N TYR A 228 5.53 10.80 14.18
CA TYR A 228 4.23 11.38 13.83
C TYR A 228 3.81 12.49 14.81
N ARG A 229 4.07 12.31 16.10
CA ARG A 229 3.79 13.33 17.12
C ARG A 229 4.60 14.60 16.91
N SER A 230 5.89 14.49 16.57
CA SER A 230 6.68 15.68 16.24
C SER A 230 6.06 16.52 15.12
N VAL A 231 5.55 15.89 14.06
CA VAL A 231 4.83 16.61 12.98
C VAL A 231 3.45 17.09 13.44
N SER A 232 2.76 16.30 14.26
CA SER A 232 1.45 16.66 14.84
C SER A 232 1.56 17.93 15.67
N ASP A 233 2.57 18.03 16.53
CA ASP A 233 2.79 19.17 17.42
C ASP A 233 3.05 20.47 16.63
N ASP A 234 3.75 20.37 15.50
CA ASP A 234 4.05 21.50 14.61
C ASP A 234 2.86 21.96 13.75
N THR A 235 1.89 21.07 13.48
CA THR A 235 0.86 21.30 12.46
C THR A 235 -0.57 21.31 12.99
N GLY A 236 -0.79 20.80 14.20
CA GLY A 236 -2.12 20.55 14.77
C GLY A 236 -2.87 19.38 14.12
N VAL A 237 -2.24 18.64 13.20
CA VAL A 237 -2.84 17.48 12.54
C VAL A 237 -2.60 16.24 13.40
N PRO A 238 -3.64 15.49 13.83
CA PRO A 238 -3.46 14.34 14.71
C PRO A 238 -2.49 13.30 14.15
N TRP A 239 -1.61 12.80 15.03
CA TRP A 239 -0.59 11.81 14.68
C TRP A 239 -1.17 10.58 13.95
N TYR A 240 -2.38 10.12 14.32
CA TYR A 240 -3.01 8.95 13.71
C TYR A 240 -3.44 9.22 12.26
N PHE A 241 -3.84 10.45 11.92
CA PHE A 241 -4.16 10.84 10.55
C PHE A 241 -2.88 10.85 9.69
N ILE A 242 -1.79 11.42 10.22
CA ILE A 242 -0.49 11.45 9.54
C ILE A 242 0.01 10.02 9.30
N ALA A 243 -0.13 9.14 10.30
CA ALA A 243 0.31 7.76 10.23
C ALA A 243 -0.42 6.95 9.16
N VAL A 244 -1.75 7.07 9.05
CA VAL A 244 -2.52 6.35 8.01
C VAL A 244 -2.27 6.91 6.60
N CYS A 245 -2.10 8.23 6.45
CA CYS A 245 -1.67 8.81 5.18
C CYS A 245 -0.28 8.29 4.79
N HIS A 246 0.66 8.22 5.73
CA HIS A 246 2.00 7.68 5.46
C HIS A 246 1.97 6.21 5.05
N ALA A 247 1.13 5.40 5.70
CA ALA A 247 0.90 4.01 5.33
C ALA A 247 0.43 3.88 3.88
N LEU A 248 -0.57 4.68 3.50
CA LEU A 248 -1.24 4.62 2.21
C LEU A 248 -0.45 5.25 1.06
N GLU A 249 0.42 6.22 1.33
CA GLU A 249 1.20 6.90 0.30
C GLU A 249 2.62 6.36 0.15
N ALA A 250 3.19 5.72 1.17
CA ALA A 250 4.60 5.32 1.14
C ALA A 250 4.91 4.00 1.86
N SER A 251 3.91 3.23 2.30
CA SER A 251 4.13 1.98 3.02
C SER A 251 5.05 2.13 4.25
N PHE A 252 4.93 3.27 4.95
CA PHE A 252 5.78 3.67 6.08
C PHE A 252 7.26 3.94 5.75
N ASN A 253 7.61 4.14 4.49
CA ASN A 253 8.96 4.51 4.08
C ASN A 253 9.28 5.96 4.48
N PHE A 254 9.93 6.15 5.62
CA PHE A 254 10.43 7.44 6.08
C PHE A 254 11.54 8.04 5.19
N ARG A 255 11.91 7.38 4.10
CA ARG A 255 12.83 7.89 3.07
C ARG A 255 12.09 8.42 1.84
N ALA A 256 10.76 8.46 1.87
CA ALA A 256 9.89 8.92 0.79
C ALA A 256 9.01 10.11 1.22
N HIS A 257 8.56 10.89 0.25
CA HIS A 257 7.69 12.05 0.48
C HIS A 257 6.27 11.64 0.91
N LEU A 258 5.76 12.24 2.00
CA LEU A 258 4.37 12.04 2.43
C LEU A 258 3.33 12.46 1.37
N HIS A 259 3.68 13.38 0.48
CA HIS A 259 2.77 13.90 -0.55
C HIS A 259 2.18 12.79 -1.44
N ASN A 260 3.03 11.86 -1.87
CA ASN A 260 2.72 10.92 -2.95
C ASN A 260 3.64 9.69 -3.01
N GLY A 261 4.48 9.47 -1.98
CA GLY A 261 5.40 8.33 -1.94
C GLY A 261 6.65 8.47 -2.79
N ASP A 262 6.92 9.63 -3.39
CA ASP A 262 8.14 9.81 -4.19
C ASP A 262 9.38 9.57 -3.33
N PHE A 263 10.21 8.65 -3.80
CA PHE A 263 11.50 8.29 -3.24
C PHE A 263 12.61 8.65 -4.26
N PRO A 264 13.82 9.03 -3.82
CA PRO A 264 14.25 9.31 -2.44
C PRO A 264 14.00 10.76 -2.00
N LEU A 265 13.98 11.03 -0.68
CA LEU A 265 13.90 12.38 -0.11
C LEU A 265 15.06 13.32 -0.51
N SER A 266 16.17 12.80 -1.03
CA SER A 266 17.24 13.64 -1.59
C SER A 266 16.82 14.37 -2.88
N ALA A 267 15.72 13.95 -3.51
CA ALA A 267 15.08 14.64 -4.61
C ALA A 267 13.81 15.36 -4.12
N ARG A 268 13.22 16.19 -4.99
CA ARG A 268 11.85 16.68 -4.81
C ARG A 268 10.87 15.72 -5.46
N THR A 269 9.59 15.85 -5.11
CA THR A 269 8.51 15.11 -5.77
C THR A 269 8.54 15.33 -7.29
N ARG A 270 8.36 14.24 -8.02
CA ARG A 270 8.22 14.18 -9.47
C ARG A 270 6.75 13.96 -9.85
N GLN A 271 6.05 13.13 -9.07
CA GLN A 271 4.62 12.91 -9.20
C GLN A 271 3.85 14.09 -8.62
N VAL A 272 2.56 14.19 -8.96
CA VAL A 272 1.70 15.29 -8.49
C VAL A 272 1.46 15.17 -6.98
N PRO A 273 1.61 16.26 -6.20
CA PRO A 273 2.11 17.58 -6.60
C PRO A 273 3.62 17.60 -6.84
N ALA A 274 4.06 17.97 -8.05
CA ALA A 274 5.47 17.97 -8.43
C ALA A 274 6.25 19.17 -7.87
N GLY A 275 7.57 19.01 -7.73
CA GLY A 275 8.48 20.08 -7.30
C GLY A 275 8.39 20.45 -5.83
N ARG A 276 7.87 19.54 -4.99
CA ARG A 276 7.71 19.73 -3.54
C ARG A 276 8.80 19.00 -2.75
N PRO A 277 9.17 19.52 -1.56
CA PRO A 277 8.87 20.86 -1.06
C PRO A 277 9.50 21.98 -1.91
N THR A 278 8.89 23.17 -1.91
CA THR A 278 9.36 24.28 -2.77
C THR A 278 10.70 24.86 -2.32
N LYS A 279 10.97 24.80 -1.01
CA LYS A 279 12.29 25.02 -0.40
C LYS A 279 12.77 23.68 0.11
N TRP A 280 13.80 23.15 -0.51
CA TRP A 280 14.36 21.83 -0.20
C TRP A 280 15.86 21.96 -0.02
N LEU A 281 16.22 22.47 1.15
CA LEU A 281 17.60 22.59 1.61
C LEU A 281 17.82 21.55 2.72
N PRO A 282 19.03 21.01 2.86
CA PRO A 282 19.34 20.07 3.93
C PRO A 282 18.98 20.60 5.33
N PRO A 283 18.50 19.75 6.25
CA PRO A 283 18.25 18.33 6.03
C PRO A 283 16.98 18.08 5.18
N SER A 284 17.14 17.26 4.13
CA SER A 284 16.03 16.74 3.33
C SER A 284 15.41 15.55 4.05
N ASP A 285 14.68 15.83 5.13
CA ASP A 285 14.10 14.83 6.03
C ASP A 285 12.60 14.64 5.84
N TRP A 286 12.09 13.54 6.40
CA TRP A 286 10.69 13.17 6.25
C TRP A 286 9.76 14.17 6.91
N GLU A 287 10.12 14.66 8.10
CA GLU A 287 9.34 15.60 8.89
C GLU A 287 9.11 16.92 8.13
N SER A 288 10.14 17.43 7.44
CA SER A 288 10.04 18.64 6.62
C SER A 288 9.19 18.40 5.38
N SER A 289 9.30 17.23 4.74
CA SER A 289 8.40 16.85 3.66
C SER A 289 6.95 16.73 4.14
N ALA A 290 6.71 16.10 5.29
CA ALA A 290 5.39 15.88 5.85
C ALA A 290 4.70 17.19 6.21
N ARG A 291 5.44 18.13 6.83
CA ARG A 291 4.93 19.48 7.11
C ARG A 291 4.54 20.23 5.84
N ASP A 292 5.35 20.17 4.78
CA ASP A 292 4.99 20.78 3.48
C ASP A 292 3.72 20.14 2.89
N ALA A 293 3.61 18.82 2.93
CA ALA A 293 2.44 18.08 2.43
C ALA A 293 1.15 18.49 3.14
N LEU A 294 1.15 18.44 4.48
CA LEU A 294 -0.03 18.76 5.30
C LEU A 294 -0.48 20.21 5.13
N ARG A 295 0.48 21.12 4.95
CA ARG A 295 0.21 22.55 4.75
C ARG A 295 -0.34 22.81 3.34
N LEU A 296 0.24 22.19 2.31
CA LEU A 296 -0.24 22.28 0.92
C LEU A 296 -1.66 21.74 0.76
N LEU A 297 -1.97 20.64 1.44
CA LEU A 297 -3.27 19.97 1.39
C LEU A 297 -4.32 20.63 2.31
N GLY A 298 -3.95 21.68 3.04
CA GLY A 298 -4.87 22.46 3.86
C GLY A 298 -5.34 21.77 5.14
N PHE A 299 -4.56 20.80 5.64
CA PHE A 299 -4.85 20.12 6.92
C PHE A 299 -4.32 20.88 8.14
N THR A 300 -3.27 21.67 7.98
CA THR A 300 -2.75 22.53 9.05
C THR A 300 -3.81 23.54 9.50
N GLY A 301 -3.99 23.70 10.81
CA GLY A 301 -4.96 24.64 11.41
C GLY A 301 -6.42 24.20 11.35
N GLN A 302 -6.69 22.95 11.00
CA GLN A 302 -8.02 22.36 11.08
C GLN A 302 -8.31 21.89 12.51
N ASN A 303 -9.53 22.12 13.01
CA ASN A 303 -9.88 21.86 14.41
C ASN A 303 -10.76 20.61 14.59
N ASP A 304 -11.72 20.37 13.70
CA ASP A 304 -12.58 19.18 13.76
C ASP A 304 -11.82 17.97 13.21
N TRP A 305 -11.50 17.07 14.14
CA TRP A 305 -10.88 15.76 13.94
C TRP A 305 -11.71 14.64 14.56
N SER A 306 -13.01 14.85 14.73
CA SER A 306 -13.95 13.78 15.08
C SER A 306 -13.80 12.59 14.13
N LEU A 307 -14.19 11.40 14.58
CA LEU A 307 -14.05 10.16 13.82
C LEU A 307 -14.53 10.31 12.36
N GLU A 308 -15.75 10.80 12.18
CA GLU A 308 -16.37 10.93 10.86
C GLU A 308 -15.67 11.99 10.03
N ARG A 309 -15.22 13.09 10.64
CA ARG A 309 -14.48 14.13 9.94
C ARG A 309 -13.12 13.63 9.48
N THR A 310 -12.43 12.88 10.31
CA THR A 310 -11.16 12.23 9.98
C THR A 310 -11.34 11.29 8.79
N LEU A 311 -12.35 10.41 8.81
CA LEU A 311 -12.66 9.52 7.69
C LEU A 311 -12.99 10.30 6.40
N TYR A 312 -13.78 11.37 6.50
CA TYR A 312 -14.07 12.26 5.39
C TYR A 312 -12.82 12.91 4.80
N ARG A 313 -11.92 13.41 5.64
CA ARG A 313 -10.66 14.04 5.22
C ARG A 313 -9.73 13.04 4.52
N ILE A 314 -9.65 11.81 5.01
CA ILE A 314 -8.86 10.75 4.38
C ILE A 314 -9.46 10.35 3.03
N GLU A 315 -10.78 10.21 2.93
CA GLU A 315 -11.38 9.95 1.62
C GLU A 315 -11.18 11.12 0.66
N ALA A 316 -11.27 12.36 1.14
CA ALA A 316 -10.98 13.55 0.34
C ALA A 316 -9.51 13.62 -0.12
N TYR A 317 -8.58 13.14 0.72
CA TYR A 317 -7.16 13.02 0.39
C TYR A 317 -6.96 12.22 -0.90
N ASN A 318 -7.59 11.05 -1.00
CA ASN A 318 -7.56 10.21 -2.19
C ASN A 318 -8.53 10.71 -3.29
N GLY A 319 -9.68 11.24 -2.89
CA GLY A 319 -10.79 11.70 -3.71
C GLY A 319 -12.01 10.76 -3.75
N PHE A 320 -13.19 11.35 -3.91
CA PHE A 320 -14.51 10.70 -3.89
C PHE A 320 -14.87 9.92 -5.19
N GLY A 321 -13.89 9.39 -5.90
CA GLY A 321 -14.11 8.73 -7.20
C GLY A 321 -14.93 7.43 -7.11
N TYR A 322 -15.01 6.85 -5.92
CA TYR A 322 -15.72 5.60 -5.65
C TYR A 322 -17.22 5.80 -5.41
N ARG A 323 -17.62 6.99 -4.96
CA ARG A 323 -19.01 7.33 -4.61
C ARG A 323 -20.00 7.12 -5.76
N PRO A 324 -19.72 7.52 -7.02
CA PRO A 324 -20.64 7.28 -8.14
C PRO A 324 -20.91 5.81 -8.43
N HIS A 325 -19.95 4.92 -8.09
CA HIS A 325 -20.05 3.47 -8.26
C HIS A 325 -20.81 2.78 -7.13
N GLY A 326 -21.18 3.51 -6.06
CA GLY A 326 -21.91 2.95 -4.93
C GLY A 326 -21.11 1.90 -4.15
N ILE A 327 -19.78 1.98 -4.19
CA ILE A 327 -18.91 1.08 -3.42
C ILE A 327 -18.18 1.84 -2.32
N ALA A 328 -17.88 1.15 -1.22
CA ALA A 328 -17.05 1.68 -0.16
C ALA A 328 -15.62 1.86 -0.69
N SER A 329 -15.03 3.04 -0.50
CA SER A 329 -13.69 3.33 -1.02
C SER A 329 -12.67 2.31 -0.47
N PRO A 330 -11.92 1.58 -1.32
CA PRO A 330 -10.85 0.71 -0.85
C PRO A 330 -9.79 1.46 -0.04
N TYR A 331 -9.61 2.76 -0.29
CA TYR A 331 -8.67 3.61 0.45
C TYR A 331 -9.04 3.72 1.94
N LEU A 332 -10.33 3.57 2.28
CA LEU A 332 -10.80 3.52 3.66
C LEU A 332 -11.04 2.08 4.15
N TRP A 333 -11.73 1.27 3.35
CA TRP A 333 -12.41 0.06 3.86
C TRP A 333 -11.79 -1.25 3.40
N SER A 334 -10.72 -1.21 2.59
CA SER A 334 -10.02 -2.44 2.18
C SER A 334 -9.56 -3.24 3.40
N PHE A 335 -9.73 -4.56 3.32
CA PHE A 335 -9.54 -5.57 4.39
C PHE A 335 -10.69 -5.72 5.38
N SER A 336 -11.74 -4.90 5.30
CA SER A 336 -12.98 -5.09 6.07
C SER A 336 -14.07 -5.82 5.28
N ASN A 337 -15.13 -6.22 5.98
CA ASN A 337 -16.39 -6.68 5.40
C ASN A 337 -17.07 -5.65 4.47
N HIS A 338 -16.76 -4.36 4.60
CA HIS A 338 -17.37 -3.30 3.77
C HIS A 338 -16.77 -3.16 2.38
N TYR A 339 -15.66 -3.86 2.06
CA TYR A 339 -15.03 -3.81 0.74
C TYR A 339 -14.65 -5.20 0.22
N MET A 340 -15.14 -5.55 -0.97
CA MET A 340 -14.82 -6.83 -1.62
C MET A 340 -13.96 -6.68 -2.88
N ARG A 341 -14.34 -5.78 -3.79
CA ARG A 341 -13.68 -5.53 -5.08
C ARG A 341 -14.15 -4.21 -5.69
N GLY A 342 -13.51 -3.82 -6.78
CA GLY A 342 -13.76 -2.56 -7.47
C GLY A 342 -12.67 -1.57 -7.11
N LYS A 343 -11.82 -1.21 -8.06
CA LYS A 343 -10.82 -0.15 -7.84
C LYS A 343 -10.47 0.63 -9.09
N TYR A 344 -9.91 1.82 -8.91
CA TYR A 344 -9.16 2.47 -9.99
C TYR A 344 -7.78 1.82 -10.11
N VAL A 345 -7.48 1.26 -11.29
CA VAL A 345 -6.20 0.59 -11.57
C VAL A 345 -5.17 1.52 -12.24
N ALA A 346 -5.64 2.67 -12.69
CA ALA A 346 -4.84 3.83 -13.09
C ALA A 346 -5.74 5.06 -13.06
N ASP A 347 -5.17 6.23 -13.32
CA ASP A 347 -5.94 7.47 -13.41
C ASP A 347 -7.09 7.35 -14.42
N GLY A 348 -8.31 7.53 -13.91
CA GLY A 348 -9.55 7.40 -14.69
C GLY A 348 -9.93 5.98 -15.09
N LYS A 349 -9.08 4.97 -14.89
CA LYS A 349 -9.34 3.58 -15.29
C LYS A 349 -9.95 2.77 -14.15
N TRP A 350 -11.28 2.71 -14.15
CA TRP A 350 -12.06 1.88 -13.23
C TRP A 350 -12.03 0.41 -13.64
N SER A 351 -11.87 -0.50 -12.67
CA SER A 351 -12.11 -1.93 -12.81
C SER A 351 -13.09 -2.39 -11.73
N ALA A 352 -14.18 -3.05 -12.13
CA ALA A 352 -15.17 -3.59 -11.20
C ALA A 352 -14.71 -4.88 -10.49
N THR A 353 -13.69 -5.56 -11.03
CA THR A 353 -13.22 -6.86 -10.53
C THR A 353 -11.95 -6.77 -9.70
N ALA A 354 -11.11 -5.77 -9.97
CA ALA A 354 -9.81 -5.64 -9.30
C ALA A 354 -9.97 -5.37 -7.79
N LYS A 355 -9.10 -6.01 -7.00
CA LYS A 355 -9.07 -5.88 -5.54
C LYS A 355 -7.91 -4.98 -5.08
N SER A 356 -8.14 -4.26 -4.00
CA SER A 356 -7.08 -3.55 -3.29
C SER A 356 -6.24 -4.53 -2.46
N GLN A 357 -4.92 -4.35 -2.50
CA GLN A 357 -3.95 -5.07 -1.67
C GLN A 357 -3.40 -4.21 -0.52
N GLN A 358 -3.93 -2.99 -0.36
CA GLN A 358 -3.58 -2.05 0.70
C GLN A 358 -4.57 -2.23 1.84
N CYS A 359 -4.08 -2.17 3.07
CA CYS A 359 -4.95 -2.01 4.23
C CYS A 359 -5.63 -0.64 4.14
N GLY A 360 -6.95 -0.59 4.34
CA GLY A 360 -7.68 0.67 4.30
C GLY A 360 -7.44 1.53 5.55
N ALA A 361 -7.51 2.84 5.43
CA ALA A 361 -7.29 3.76 6.54
C ALA A 361 -8.27 3.56 7.70
N ALA A 362 -9.55 3.29 7.41
CA ALA A 362 -10.57 3.05 8.43
C ALA A 362 -10.27 1.76 9.21
N VAL A 363 -9.72 0.74 8.56
CA VAL A 363 -9.26 -0.51 9.22
C VAL A 363 -8.10 -0.21 10.16
N MET A 364 -7.10 0.56 9.71
CA MET A 364 -5.98 0.99 10.55
C MET A 364 -6.44 1.80 11.77
N LEU A 365 -7.34 2.76 11.57
CA LEU A 365 -7.91 3.58 12.65
C LEU A 365 -8.77 2.75 13.61
N LYS A 366 -9.52 1.76 13.11
CA LYS A 366 -10.31 0.83 13.93
C LYS A 366 -9.41 0.04 14.87
N LEU A 367 -8.29 -0.50 14.37
CA LEU A 367 -7.31 -1.21 15.19
C LEU A 367 -6.69 -0.34 16.28
N LEU A 368 -6.37 0.91 15.97
CA LEU A 368 -5.88 1.86 16.97
C LEU A 368 -6.96 2.22 18.01
N THR A 369 -8.20 2.43 17.56
CA THR A 369 -9.34 2.73 18.45
C THR A 369 -9.61 1.56 19.41
N ASP A 370 -9.65 0.33 18.89
CA ASP A 370 -9.89 -0.88 19.69
C ASP A 370 -8.77 -1.15 20.69
N ALA A 371 -7.55 -0.74 20.36
CA ALA A 371 -6.40 -0.80 21.27
C ALA A 371 -6.36 0.34 22.29
N GLY A 372 -7.31 1.29 22.26
CA GLY A 372 -7.34 2.45 23.15
C GLY A 372 -6.27 3.52 22.85
N GLU A 373 -5.71 3.51 21.63
CA GLU A 373 -4.62 4.41 21.22
C GLU A 373 -5.11 5.76 20.70
N ILE A 374 -6.40 5.86 20.37
CA ILE A 374 -7.07 7.07 19.91
C ILE A 374 -8.20 7.40 20.86
N ASP A 375 -8.12 8.61 21.43
CA ASP A 375 -9.24 9.26 22.08
C ASP A 375 -9.86 10.22 21.04
N TRP A 376 -11.07 9.89 20.56
CA TRP A 376 -11.71 10.64 19.48
C TRP A 376 -12.29 11.94 20.04
N PRO A 377 -11.90 13.11 19.51
CA PRO A 377 -12.47 14.37 19.95
C PRO A 377 -13.94 14.48 19.48
N ASP A 378 -14.73 15.22 20.25
CA ASP A 378 -16.06 15.65 19.83
C ASP A 378 -15.97 16.59 18.60
N ALA A 379 -17.06 16.63 17.82
CA ALA A 379 -17.14 17.34 16.54
C ALA A 379 -17.28 18.86 16.66
#